data_AF-A0A1C0U419-F1
#
_entry.id   AF-A0A1C0U419-F1
#
_cell.length_a   1.000
_cell.length_b   1.000
_cell.length_c   1.000
_cell.angle_alpha   90.00
_cell.angle_beta   90.00
_cell.angle_gamma   90.00
#
_symmetry.space_group_name_H-M   'P 1'
#
loop_
_entity.id
_entity.type
_entity.pdbx_description
1 polymer ?
#
loop_
_entity_poly.entity_id
_entity_poly.type
_entity_poly.pdbx_seq_one_letter_code
_entity_poly.pdbx_strand_id
1 'polypeptide(L)'
;MNLTDLRKLILNSGFTLKELLKIKRSFLVLHKDDPHIYDKYQSKTDCFCHYLLFIAAEVAAPLILLTSVCLLMISSMFFDEKIQSILLMLSIYLFFFISFLIYYSLSVSCNPVTGLKLTIFYIRFKIKNKLQSS
;
A
#
# COMPACT_ATOMS: atom_id res chain seq x y z
N MET A 1 13.88 -6.32 10.11
CA MET A 1 13.06 -5.84 11.25
C MET A 1 12.45 -7.00 12.01
N ASN A 2 12.49 -6.99 13.35
CA ASN A 2 11.90 -8.05 14.19
C ASN A 2 10.37 -7.99 14.22
N LEU A 3 9.74 -9.12 14.55
CA LEU A 3 8.28 -9.28 14.59
C LEU A 3 7.59 -8.31 15.56
N THR A 4 8.19 -8.13 16.74
CA THR A 4 7.71 -7.18 17.75
C THR A 4 7.66 -5.75 17.21
N ASP A 5 8.65 -5.37 16.40
CA ASP A 5 8.69 -4.06 15.77
C ASP A 5 7.63 -3.92 14.69
N LEU A 6 7.35 -5.00 13.94
CA LEU A 6 6.29 -5.02 12.93
C LEU A 6 4.91 -4.83 13.59
N ARG A 7 4.64 -5.54 14.68
CA ARG A 7 3.40 -5.37 15.46
C ARG A 7 3.25 -3.94 16.00
N LYS A 8 4.33 -3.38 16.58
CA LYS A 8 4.36 -1.96 17.00
C LYS A 8 4.11 -1.01 15.84
N LEU A 9 4.67 -1.30 14.67
CA LEU A 9 4.47 -0.47 13.48
C LEU A 9 3.00 -0.50 13.01
N ILE A 10 2.36 -1.67 13.02
CA ILE A 10 0.94 -1.80 12.67
C ILE A 10 0.07 -0.97 13.63
N LEU A 11 0.32 -1.07 14.93
CA LEU A 11 -0.41 -0.29 15.95
C LEU A 11 -0.21 1.22 15.76
N ASN A 12 1.00 1.65 15.40
CA ASN A 12 1.34 3.06 15.17
C ASN A 12 0.89 3.60 13.80
N SER A 13 0.38 2.75 12.92
CA SER A 13 -0.10 3.15 11.59
C SER A 13 -1.55 3.64 11.56
N GLY A 14 -2.21 3.72 12.72
CA GLY A 14 -3.55 4.32 12.82
C GLY A 14 -4.66 3.44 12.25
N PHE A 15 -4.44 2.14 12.17
CA PHE A 15 -5.51 1.18 11.86
C PHE A 15 -6.47 1.07 13.05
N THR A 16 -7.75 1.12 12.75
CA THR A 16 -8.80 0.76 13.71
C THR A 16 -8.92 -0.75 13.80
N LEU A 17 -9.40 -1.26 14.94
CA LEU A 17 -9.66 -2.69 15.11
C LEU A 17 -10.62 -3.23 14.04
N LYS A 18 -11.64 -2.46 13.66
CA LYS A 18 -12.61 -2.81 12.61
C LYS A 18 -11.95 -2.98 11.24
N GLU A 19 -10.99 -2.13 10.90
CA GLU A 19 -10.23 -2.24 9.65
C GLU A 19 -9.36 -3.51 9.65
N LEU A 20 -8.62 -3.76 10.73
CA LEU A 20 -7.81 -4.98 10.85
C LEU A 20 -8.65 -6.26 10.80
N LEU A 21 -9.81 -6.27 11.44
CA LEU A 21 -10.73 -7.41 11.41
C LEU A 21 -11.31 -7.65 10.00
N LYS A 22 -11.62 -6.59 9.25
CA LYS A 22 -12.06 -6.72 7.85
C LYS A 22 -10.95 -7.33 6.98
N ILE A 23 -9.73 -6.82 7.08
CA ILE A 23 -8.57 -7.37 6.34
C ILE A 23 -8.33 -8.83 6.73
N LYS A 24 -8.44 -9.15 8.02
CA LYS A 24 -8.31 -10.54 8.51
C LYS A 24 -9.43 -11.43 7.97
N ARG A 25 -10.64 -10.92 7.78
CA ARG A 25 -11.73 -11.67 7.15
C ARG A 25 -11.41 -11.95 5.67
N SER A 26 -10.93 -10.95 4.93
CA SER A 26 -10.48 -11.14 3.54
C SER A 26 -9.35 -12.17 3.45
N PHE A 27 -8.40 -12.16 4.40
CA PHE A 27 -7.35 -13.18 4.53
C PHE A 27 -7.91 -14.60 4.69
N LEU A 28 -8.92 -14.78 5.54
CA LEU A 28 -9.55 -16.07 5.79
C LEU A 28 -10.45 -16.55 4.65
N VAL A 29 -11.03 -15.64 3.87
CA VAL A 29 -11.77 -15.99 2.64
C VAL A 29 -10.79 -16.45 1.56
N LEU A 30 -9.67 -15.72 1.39
CA LEU A 30 -8.59 -16.12 0.49
C LEU A 30 -8.02 -17.51 0.82
N HIS A 31 -7.92 -17.86 2.12
CA HIS A 31 -7.54 -19.21 2.57
C HIS A 31 -8.48 -20.31 2.03
N LYS A 32 -9.75 -19.99 1.81
CA LYS A 32 -10.77 -20.92 1.34
C LYS A 32 -10.80 -21.05 -0.18
N ASP A 33 -10.54 -19.94 -0.88
CA ASP A 33 -10.68 -19.86 -2.34
C ASP A 33 -9.36 -20.15 -3.08
N ASP A 34 -8.20 -19.88 -2.47
CA ASP A 34 -6.89 -20.02 -3.13
C ASP A 34 -5.77 -20.49 -2.17
N PRO A 35 -5.75 -21.80 -1.81
CA PRO A 35 -4.89 -22.33 -0.76
C PRO A 35 -3.39 -22.23 -1.07
N HIS A 36 -3.00 -22.21 -2.35
CA HIS A 36 -1.59 -22.10 -2.75
C HIS A 36 -0.96 -20.75 -2.37
N ILE A 37 -1.74 -19.66 -2.41
CA ILE A 37 -1.27 -18.34 -1.96
C ILE A 37 -1.13 -18.35 -0.43
N TYR A 38 -2.04 -19.03 0.27
CA TYR A 38 -2.02 -19.15 1.74
C TYR A 38 -0.82 -19.95 2.27
N ASP A 39 -0.50 -21.09 1.66
CA ASP A 39 0.61 -21.97 2.08
C ASP A 39 1.97 -21.26 2.04
N LYS A 40 2.14 -20.32 1.10
CA LYS A 40 3.33 -19.44 1.01
C LYS A 40 3.54 -18.60 2.28
N TYR A 41 2.49 -18.33 3.05
CA TYR A 41 2.52 -17.48 4.23
C TYR A 41 2.34 -18.26 5.55
N GLN A 42 1.76 -19.47 5.52
CA GLN A 42 1.50 -20.31 6.69
C GLN A 42 2.78 -20.72 7.45
N SER A 43 3.91 -20.88 6.75
CA SER A 43 5.19 -21.29 7.36
C SER A 43 5.87 -20.23 8.23
N LYS A 44 5.35 -19.00 8.28
CA LYS A 44 5.91 -17.90 9.09
C LYS A 44 5.13 -17.73 10.38
N THR A 45 5.84 -17.54 11.50
CA THR A 45 5.35 -17.42 12.89
C THR A 45 4.41 -16.24 13.18
N ASP A 46 3.79 -15.63 12.16
CA ASP A 46 2.77 -14.57 12.27
C ASP A 46 2.15 -14.27 10.89
N CYS A 47 1.41 -15.22 10.35
CA CYS A 47 0.88 -15.21 8.98
C CYS A 47 0.08 -13.93 8.63
N PHE A 48 -0.71 -13.40 9.58
CA PHE A 48 -1.49 -12.17 9.36
C PHE A 48 -0.63 -10.92 9.19
N CYS A 49 0.46 -10.76 9.95
CA CYS A 49 1.33 -9.58 9.82
C CYS A 49 2.07 -9.57 8.47
N HIS A 50 2.49 -10.75 8.01
CA HIS A 50 3.10 -10.92 6.68
C HIS A 50 2.10 -10.71 5.55
N TYR A 51 0.86 -11.19 5.72
CA TYR A 51 -0.21 -10.92 4.77
C TYR A 51 -0.55 -9.42 4.68
N LEU A 52 -0.63 -8.74 5.82
CA LEU A 52 -0.86 -7.30 5.87
C LEU A 52 0.26 -6.54 5.13
N LEU A 53 1.52 -6.95 5.33
CA LEU A 53 2.65 -6.40 4.61
C LEU A 53 2.55 -6.62 3.10
N PHE A 54 2.14 -7.83 2.69
CA PHE A 54 1.98 -8.19 1.28
C PHE A 54 0.93 -7.32 0.60
N ILE A 55 -0.29 -7.24 1.16
CA ILE A 55 -1.32 -6.33 0.62
C ILE A 55 -0.82 -4.90 0.61
N ALA A 56 -0.16 -4.46 1.69
CA ALA A 56 0.37 -3.10 1.74
C ALA A 56 1.40 -2.83 0.64
N ALA A 57 2.21 -3.82 0.25
CA ALA A 57 3.13 -3.73 -0.87
C ALA A 57 2.39 -3.66 -2.21
N GLU A 58 1.38 -4.51 -2.41
CA GLU A 58 0.54 -4.52 -3.63
C GLU A 58 -0.17 -3.18 -3.83
N VAL A 59 -0.71 -2.58 -2.77
CA VAL A 59 -1.34 -1.26 -2.84
C VAL A 59 -0.30 -0.15 -3.06
N ALA A 60 0.83 -0.20 -2.34
CA ALA A 60 1.78 0.91 -2.34
C ALA A 60 2.65 0.97 -3.59
N ALA A 61 3.08 -0.17 -4.14
CA ALA A 61 4.08 -0.20 -5.21
C ALA A 61 3.62 0.53 -6.49
N PRO A 62 2.40 0.30 -7.01
CA PRO A 62 1.94 1.02 -8.19
C PRO A 62 1.73 2.51 -7.92
N LEU A 63 1.27 2.88 -6.72
CA LEU A 63 1.14 4.28 -6.32
C LEU A 63 2.50 4.97 -6.28
N ILE A 64 3.51 4.36 -5.67
CA ILE A 64 4.87 4.91 -5.62
C ILE A 64 5.43 5.08 -7.03
N LEU A 65 5.24 4.10 -7.91
CA LEU A 65 5.68 4.18 -9.30
C LEU A 65 4.98 5.32 -10.04
N LEU A 66 3.64 5.38 -9.95
CA LEU A 66 2.83 6.44 -10.57
C LEU A 66 3.27 7.83 -10.07
N THR A 67 3.40 8.00 -8.76
CA THR A 67 3.86 9.27 -8.16
C THR A 67 5.27 9.62 -8.65
N SER A 68 6.19 8.65 -8.71
CA SER A 68 7.56 8.90 -9.21
C SER A 68 7.58 9.36 -10.66
N VAL A 69 6.83 8.70 -11.55
CA VAL A 69 6.76 9.07 -12.96
C VAL A 69 6.11 10.44 -13.14
N CYS A 70 5.00 10.70 -12.45
CA CYS A 70 4.33 11.99 -12.52
C CYS A 70 5.21 13.13 -11.98
N LEU A 71 5.96 12.91 -10.89
CA LEU A 71 6.90 13.92 -10.37
C LEU A 71 8.02 14.24 -11.36
N LEU A 72 8.59 13.23 -12.03
CA LEU A 72 9.61 13.45 -13.06
C LEU A 72 9.06 14.28 -14.22
N MET A 73 7.86 13.95 -14.71
CA MET A 73 7.19 14.67 -15.80
C MET A 73 6.83 16.11 -15.42
N ILE A 74 6.30 16.31 -14.21
CA ILE A 74 6.00 17.66 -13.70
C ILE A 74 7.28 18.48 -13.56
N SER A 75 8.36 17.87 -13.06
CA SER A 75 9.66 18.53 -12.97
C SER A 75 10.17 18.97 -14.34
N SER A 76 10.09 18.12 -15.37
CA SER A 76 10.52 18.51 -16.72
C SER A 76 9.66 19.62 -17.30
N MET A 77 8.34 19.58 -17.08
CA MET A 77 7.42 20.63 -17.54
C MET A 77 7.62 21.96 -16.83
N PHE A 78 8.07 21.92 -15.57
CA PHE A 78 8.41 23.11 -14.80
C PHE A 78 9.66 23.82 -15.37
N PHE A 79 10.69 23.07 -15.78
CA PHE A 79 11.87 23.63 -16.46
C PHE A 79 11.57 24.18 -17.85
N ASP A 80 10.57 23.61 -18.54
CA ASP A 80 10.10 24.07 -19.86
C ASP A 80 9.08 25.22 -19.78
N GLU A 81 8.74 25.72 -18.59
CA GLU A 81 7.72 26.77 -18.35
C GLU A 81 6.30 26.44 -18.91
N LYS A 82 5.99 25.14 -19.10
CA LYS A 82 4.71 24.66 -19.65
C LYS A 82 3.62 24.50 -18.57
N ILE A 83 3.20 25.61 -17.97
CA ILE A 83 2.26 25.63 -16.82
C ILE A 83 0.94 24.89 -17.12
N GLN A 84 0.35 25.05 -18.31
CA GLN A 84 -0.89 24.34 -18.68
C GLN A 84 -0.71 22.81 -18.71
N SER A 85 0.45 22.33 -19.13
CA SER A 85 0.78 20.90 -19.15
C SER A 85 0.93 20.34 -17.73
N ILE A 86 1.42 21.15 -16.78
CA ILE A 86 1.49 20.75 -15.36
C ILE A 86 0.09 20.49 -14.81
N LEU A 87 -0.86 21.38 -15.07
CA LEU A 87 -2.24 21.22 -14.60
C LEU A 87 -2.90 19.98 -15.21
N LEU A 88 -2.65 19.72 -16.49
CA LEU A 88 -3.13 18.50 -17.17
C LEU A 88 -2.53 17.24 -16.53
N MET A 89 -1.22 17.22 -16.28
CA MET A 89 -0.55 16.08 -15.63
C MET A 89 -1.06 15.83 -14.22
N LEU A 90 -1.35 16.90 -13.46
CA LEU A 90 -1.96 16.77 -12.14
C LEU A 90 -3.36 16.14 -12.22
N SER A 91 -4.17 16.55 -13.20
CA SER A 91 -5.49 15.96 -13.45
C SER A 91 -5.40 14.47 -13.80
N ILE A 92 -4.48 14.11 -14.70
CA ILE A 92 -4.22 12.71 -15.09
C ILE A 92 -3.78 11.89 -13.86
N TYR A 93 -2.86 12.43 -13.06
CA TYR A 93 -2.41 11.79 -11.83
C TYR A 93 -3.57 11.53 -10.86
N LEU A 94 -4.42 12.55 -10.61
CA LEU A 94 -5.57 12.41 -9.73
C LEU A 94 -6.57 11.37 -10.24
N PHE A 95 -6.82 11.32 -11.55
CA PHE A 95 -7.67 10.31 -12.16
C PHE A 95 -7.16 8.90 -11.87
N PHE A 96 -5.90 8.61 -12.21
CA PHE A 96 -5.31 7.29 -11.96
C PHE A 96 -5.24 6.95 -10.48
N PHE A 97 -4.93 7.93 -9.63
CA PHE A 97 -4.89 7.74 -8.18
C PHE A 97 -6.25 7.32 -7.63
N ILE A 98 -7.33 8.00 -8.03
CA ILE A 98 -8.70 7.66 -7.62
C ILE A 98 -9.12 6.30 -8.18
N SER A 99 -8.87 6.03 -9.46
CA SER A 99 -9.18 4.73 -10.08
C SER A 99 -8.48 3.59 -9.35
N PHE A 100 -7.20 3.76 -9.00
CA PHE A 100 -6.42 2.77 -8.27
C PHE A 100 -6.98 2.54 -6.86
N LEU A 101 -7.32 3.63 -6.14
CA LEU A 101 -7.95 3.53 -4.83
C LEU A 101 -9.29 2.78 -4.88
N ILE A 102 -10.12 3.04 -5.89
CA ILE A 102 -11.40 2.34 -6.07
C ILE A 102 -11.17 0.86 -6.41
N TYR A 103 -10.26 0.57 -7.35
CA TYR A 103 -9.92 -0.79 -7.74
C TYR A 103 -9.48 -1.63 -6.53
N TYR A 104 -8.54 -1.14 -5.73
CA TYR A 104 -8.09 -1.85 -4.53
C TYR A 104 -9.15 -1.94 -3.45
N SER A 105 -10.01 -0.91 -3.36
CA SER A 105 -11.13 -0.92 -2.43
C SER A 105 -12.08 -2.09 -2.73
N LEU A 106 -12.32 -2.38 -4.02
CA LEU A 106 -13.11 -3.52 -4.47
C LEU A 106 -12.36 -4.85 -4.28
N SER A 107 -11.11 -4.95 -4.76
CA SER A 107 -10.37 -6.23 -4.74
C SER A 107 -10.05 -6.73 -3.32
N VAL A 108 -9.74 -5.83 -2.37
CA VAL A 108 -9.38 -6.22 -0.99
C VAL A 108 -10.56 -6.06 -0.03
N SER A 109 -11.74 -5.64 -0.53
CA SER A 109 -12.91 -5.30 0.29
C SER A 109 -12.62 -4.29 1.41
N CYS A 110 -11.61 -3.45 1.20
CA CYS A 110 -11.19 -2.39 2.10
C CYS A 110 -11.76 -1.06 1.63
N ASN A 111 -11.93 -0.07 2.49
CA ASN A 111 -12.28 1.28 2.01
C ASN A 111 -11.02 1.98 1.44
N PRO A 112 -11.15 3.02 0.58
CA PRO A 112 -10.01 3.75 0.04
C PRO A 112 -9.09 4.33 1.13
N VAL A 113 -9.69 4.74 2.26
CA VAL A 113 -8.97 5.24 3.45
C VAL A 113 -8.03 4.17 4.03
N THR A 114 -8.46 2.91 4.13
CA THR A 114 -7.60 1.81 4.57
C THR A 114 -6.50 1.54 3.55
N GLY A 115 -6.78 1.68 2.25
CA GLY A 115 -5.77 1.65 1.20
C GLY A 115 -4.65 2.67 1.42
N LEU A 116 -5.00 3.92 1.72
CA LEU A 116 -4.02 4.96 2.06
C LEU A 116 -3.22 4.62 3.33
N LYS A 117 -3.87 4.11 4.38
CA LYS A 117 -3.19 3.66 5.60
C LYS A 117 -2.21 2.51 5.33
N LEU A 118 -2.58 1.57 4.46
CA LEU A 118 -1.71 0.48 4.01
C LEU A 118 -0.50 1.02 3.26
N THR A 119 -0.68 1.99 2.36
CA THR A 119 0.43 2.66 1.65
C THR A 119 1.39 3.33 2.64
N ILE A 120 0.87 4.10 3.60
CA ILE A 120 1.67 4.75 4.64
C ILE A 120 2.41 3.72 5.49
N PHE A 121 1.73 2.64 5.88
CA PHE A 121 2.34 1.54 6.63
C PHE A 121 3.50 0.90 5.86
N TYR A 122 3.33 0.63 4.56
CA TYR A 122 4.38 0.06 3.72
C TYR A 122 5.58 0.99 3.57
N ILE A 123 5.35 2.29 3.34
CA ILE A 123 6.42 3.28 3.24
C ILE A 123 7.21 3.34 4.55
N ARG A 124 6.51 3.44 5.70
CA ARG A 124 7.16 3.45 7.02
C ARG A 124 7.95 2.17 7.28
N PHE A 125 7.41 1.02 6.87
CA PHE A 125 8.11 -0.26 6.97
C PHE A 125 9.40 -0.25 6.13
N LYS A 126 9.34 0.17 4.86
CA LYS A 126 10.50 0.25 3.97
C LYS A 126 11.58 1.19 4.49
N ILE A 127 11.20 2.36 5.02
CA ILE A 127 12.14 3.32 5.62
C ILE A 127 12.83 2.70 6.83
N LYS A 128 12.07 2.16 7.79
CA LYS A 128 12.65 1.54 9.00
C LYS A 128 13.56 0.36 8.67
N ASN A 129 13.17 -0.48 7.72
CA ASN A 129 13.97 -1.65 7.34
C ASN A 129 15.28 -1.25 6.64
N LYS A 130 15.27 -0.18 5.83
CA LYS A 130 16.52 0.39 5.27
C LYS A 130 17.43 0.96 6.37
N LEU A 131 16.87 1.70 7.33
CA LEU A 131 17.65 2.27 8.44
C LEU A 131 18.27 1.21 9.37
N GLN A 132 17.65 0.02 9.48
CA GLN A 132 18.18 -1.09 10.28
C GLN A 132 19.21 -1.97 9.56
N SER A 133 19.38 -1.80 8.24
CA SER A 133 20.33 -2.58 7.43
C SER A 133 21.57 -1.78 7.03
N SER A 134 21.65 -0.52 7.45
CA SER A 134 22.84 0.33 7.42
C SER A 134 23.52 0.34 8.78
#